data_AF-A0A437UBX5-F1
#
_entry.id   AF-A0A437UBX5-F1
#
_cell.length_a   1.000
_cell.length_b   1.000
_cell.length_c   1.000
_cell.angle_alpha   90.00
_cell.angle_beta   90.00
_cell.angle_gamma   90.00
#
_symmetry.space_group_name_H-M   'P 1'
#
loop_
_entity.id
_entity.type
_entity.pdbx_description
1 polymer ?
#
loop_
_entity_poly.entity_id
_entity_poly.type
_entity_poly.pdbx_seq_one_letter_code
_entity_poly.pdbx_strand_id
1 'polypeptide(L)'
;MGNTIHIISKEYLKTTELISIIEKIAKKLVYQVGKSYSEEYDITDIGLFKENSSDYLSVRISCKSDYNDTFNNLYGINNYGIMISIEYSYEDKILIAFLKEIMSEVPNILIYNEETPNGIDSIIFNKSQVLNFPQKDAYKLLNTPSI
;
A
#
# COMPACT_ATOMS: atom_id res chain seq x y z
N MET A 1 -8.33 14.63 5.60
CA MET A 1 -7.83 14.20 4.27
C MET A 1 -7.06 12.91 4.53
N GLY A 2 -7.44 11.83 3.84
CA GLY A 2 -6.70 10.57 3.92
C GLY A 2 -5.39 10.72 3.16
N ASN A 3 -4.32 10.17 3.71
CA ASN A 3 -3.05 10.04 3.00
C ASN A 3 -3.10 8.81 2.10
N THR A 4 -2.33 8.79 1.02
CA THR A 4 -2.23 7.62 0.14
C THR A 4 -0.78 7.21 -0.07
N ILE A 5 -0.51 5.91 0.09
CA ILE A 5 0.71 5.28 -0.43
C ILE A 5 0.37 4.25 -1.50
N HIS A 6 1.27 4.03 -2.44
CA HIS A 6 1.20 2.97 -3.42
C HIS A 6 2.28 1.92 -3.15
N ILE A 7 1.91 0.65 -3.21
CA ILE A 7 2.86 -0.44 -3.33
C ILE A 7 3.00 -0.79 -4.80
N ILE A 8 4.24 -0.75 -5.30
CA ILE A 8 4.56 -0.91 -6.71
C ILE A 8 5.54 -2.06 -6.94
N SER A 9 5.44 -2.72 -8.09
CA SER A 9 6.29 -3.85 -8.47
C SER A 9 6.54 -3.90 -9.97
N LYS A 10 7.64 -4.57 -10.36
CA LYS A 10 7.88 -4.98 -11.75
C LYS A 10 7.13 -6.24 -12.13
N GLU A 11 6.91 -7.12 -11.14
CA GLU A 11 6.19 -8.39 -11.29
C GLU A 11 4.82 -8.25 -10.63
N TYR A 12 3.76 -8.39 -11.42
CA TYR A 12 2.39 -8.29 -10.93
C TYR A 12 1.89 -9.66 -10.51
N LEU A 13 1.35 -9.71 -9.30
CA LEU A 13 0.52 -10.82 -8.87
C LEU A 13 -0.88 -10.65 -9.42
N LYS A 14 -1.59 -11.76 -9.64
CA LYS A 14 -3.00 -11.70 -10.02
C LYS A 14 -3.81 -11.09 -8.88
N THR A 15 -4.85 -10.31 -9.21
CA THR A 15 -5.73 -9.69 -8.21
C THR A 15 -6.23 -10.68 -7.16
N THR A 16 -6.64 -11.89 -7.56
CA THR A 16 -7.11 -12.93 -6.63
C THR A 16 -6.03 -13.42 -5.66
N GLU A 17 -4.78 -13.48 -6.11
CA GLU A 17 -3.63 -13.83 -5.27
C GLU A 17 -3.33 -12.70 -4.28
N LEU A 18 -3.39 -11.44 -4.73
CA LEU A 18 -3.22 -10.27 -3.87
C LEU A 18 -4.27 -10.18 -2.77
N ILE A 19 -5.53 -10.36 -3.12
CA ILE A 19 -6.63 -10.38 -2.14
C ILE A 19 -6.36 -11.44 -1.07
N SER A 20 -5.97 -12.66 -1.48
CA SER A 20 -5.68 -13.76 -0.57
C SER A 20 -4.51 -13.47 0.37
N ILE A 21 -3.46 -12.80 -0.14
CA ILE A 21 -2.32 -12.36 0.68
C ILE A 21 -2.77 -11.31 1.70
N ILE A 22 -3.55 -10.31 1.28
CA ILE A 22 -4.05 -9.24 2.16
C ILE A 22 -4.92 -9.83 3.28
N GLU A 23 -5.79 -10.79 2.97
CA GLU A 23 -6.61 -11.49 3.97
C GLU A 23 -5.77 -12.28 4.97
N LYS A 24 -4.73 -12.98 4.50
CA LYS A 24 -3.80 -13.70 5.37
C LYS A 24 -3.08 -12.74 6.32
N ILE A 25 -2.64 -11.58 5.81
CA ILE A 25 -1.98 -10.54 6.61
C ILE A 25 -2.95 -9.97 7.65
N ALA A 26 -4.16 -9.59 7.25
CA ALA A 26 -5.18 -9.08 8.18
C ALA A 26 -5.43 -10.06 9.33
N LYS A 27 -5.56 -11.36 9.02
CA LYS A 27 -5.71 -12.41 10.03
C LYS A 27 -4.52 -12.50 10.99
N LYS A 28 -3.28 -12.44 10.50
CA LYS A 28 -2.08 -12.44 11.36
C LYS A 28 -2.05 -11.23 12.29
N LEU A 29 -2.48 -10.08 11.79
CA LEU A 29 -2.53 -8.83 12.54
C LEU A 29 -3.77 -8.70 13.45
N VAL A 30 -4.66 -9.70 13.44
CA VAL A 30 -5.90 -9.73 14.24
C VAL A 30 -6.87 -8.60 13.84
N TYR A 31 -6.99 -8.36 12.53
CA TYR A 31 -7.98 -7.47 11.91
C TYR A 31 -9.02 -8.28 11.13
N GLN A 32 -10.23 -7.74 11.08
CA GLN A 32 -11.30 -8.21 10.22
C GLN A 32 -11.13 -7.62 8.80
N VAL A 33 -11.77 -8.24 7.83
CA VAL A 33 -11.70 -7.86 6.42
C VAL A 33 -13.11 -7.64 5.86
N GLY A 34 -13.36 -6.44 5.35
CA GLY A 34 -14.51 -6.13 4.50
C GLY A 34 -14.04 -5.95 3.05
N LYS A 35 -14.80 -6.45 2.08
CA LYS A 35 -14.45 -6.34 0.66
C LYS A 35 -15.63 -5.87 -0.16
N SER A 36 -15.36 -5.03 -1.16
CA SER A 36 -16.32 -4.64 -2.18
C SER A 36 -15.62 -4.55 -3.54
N TYR A 37 -16.38 -4.82 -4.60
CA TYR A 37 -15.93 -4.65 -5.97
C TYR A 37 -16.82 -3.61 -6.65
N SER A 38 -16.19 -2.67 -7.35
CA SER A 38 -16.87 -1.70 -8.20
C SER A 38 -16.68 -2.09 -9.67
N GLU A 39 -17.77 -2.47 -10.33
CA GLU A 39 -17.78 -2.76 -11.76
C GLU A 39 -17.48 -1.51 -12.62
N GLU A 40 -18.02 -0.34 -12.22
CA GLU A 40 -17.84 0.93 -12.94
C GLU A 40 -16.36 1.35 -12.99
N TYR A 41 -15.67 1.23 -11.86
CA TYR A 41 -14.27 1.64 -11.74
C TYR A 41 -13.29 0.49 -11.95
N ASP A 42 -13.77 -0.74 -12.04
CA ASP A 42 -12.96 -1.97 -12.05
C ASP A 42 -11.91 -1.97 -10.92
N ILE A 43 -12.40 -1.74 -9.70
CA ILE A 43 -11.59 -1.64 -8.48
C ILE A 43 -12.14 -2.59 -7.43
N THR A 44 -11.24 -3.29 -6.75
CA THR A 44 -11.55 -4.00 -5.51
C THR A 44 -11.08 -3.17 -4.31
N ASP A 45 -11.98 -2.82 -3.42
CA ASP A 45 -11.69 -2.20 -2.14
C ASP A 45 -11.69 -3.24 -1.02
N ILE A 46 -10.69 -3.17 -0.15
CA ILE A 46 -10.51 -4.05 1.00
C ILE A 46 -10.30 -3.17 2.24
N GLY A 47 -11.25 -3.19 3.15
CA GLY A 47 -11.13 -2.54 4.46
C GLY A 47 -10.60 -3.50 5.50
N LEU A 48 -9.50 -3.14 6.18
CA LEU A 48 -8.97 -3.87 7.34
C LEU A 48 -9.32 -3.08 8.59
N PHE A 49 -10.06 -3.69 9.51
CA PHE A 49 -10.60 -2.97 10.67
C PHE A 49 -10.69 -3.84 11.91
N LYS A 50 -10.77 -3.19 13.07
CA LYS A 50 -10.95 -3.87 14.35
C LYS A 50 -12.17 -3.32 15.06
N GLU A 51 -13.13 -4.20 15.36
CA GLU A 51 -14.33 -3.85 16.12
C GLU A 51 -13.93 -3.20 17.46
N ASN A 52 -14.61 -2.11 17.82
CA ASN A 52 -14.35 -1.31 19.01
C ASN A 52 -13.00 -0.57 19.03
N SER A 53 -12.40 -0.33 17.86
CA SER A 53 -11.29 0.62 17.70
C SER A 53 -11.56 1.55 16.52
N SER A 54 -10.88 2.70 16.51
CA SER A 54 -10.83 3.60 15.35
C SER A 54 -9.81 3.16 14.30
N ASP A 55 -9.12 2.04 14.49
CA ASP A 55 -8.08 1.57 13.57
C ASP A 55 -8.72 1.02 12.29
N TYR A 56 -8.40 1.62 11.15
CA TYR A 56 -8.96 1.26 9.85
C TYR A 56 -7.94 1.53 8.74
N LEU A 57 -7.74 0.54 7.87
CA LEU A 57 -6.92 0.70 6.67
C LEU A 57 -7.75 0.39 5.43
N SER A 58 -7.76 1.29 4.45
CA SER A 58 -8.37 1.01 3.15
C SER A 58 -7.29 0.61 2.16
N VAL A 59 -7.45 -0.54 1.53
CA VAL A 59 -6.56 -1.05 0.47
C VAL A 59 -7.37 -1.18 -0.81
N ARG A 60 -6.94 -0.49 -1.87
CA ARG A 60 -7.55 -0.54 -3.20
C ARG A 60 -6.65 -1.28 -4.18
N ILE A 61 -7.28 -2.10 -5.02
CA ILE A 61 -6.62 -2.82 -6.11
C ILE A 61 -7.31 -2.41 -7.40
N SER A 62 -6.58 -1.77 -8.32
CA SER A 62 -7.09 -1.54 -9.67
C SER A 62 -6.94 -2.82 -10.49
N CYS A 63 -8.03 -3.22 -11.16
CA CYS A 63 -8.03 -4.36 -12.07
C CYS A 63 -7.83 -3.93 -13.54
N LYS A 64 -7.73 -2.62 -13.79
CA LYS A 64 -7.55 -2.07 -15.14
C LYS A 64 -6.15 -2.35 -15.67
N SER A 65 -6.08 -2.76 -16.93
CA SER A 65 -4.82 -3.06 -17.62
C SER A 65 -3.98 -1.81 -17.94
N ASP A 66 -4.60 -0.64 -18.09
CA ASP A 66 -3.97 0.63 -18.50
C ASP A 66 -3.50 1.49 -17.31
N TYR A 67 -3.80 1.07 -16.08
CA TYR A 67 -3.47 1.81 -14.87
C TYR A 67 -1.96 2.06 -14.72
N ASN A 68 -1.15 1.10 -15.18
CA ASN A 68 0.31 1.19 -15.12
C ASN A 68 0.90 2.22 -16.08
N ASP A 69 0.30 2.39 -17.26
CA ASP A 69 0.73 3.42 -18.21
C ASP A 69 0.47 4.82 -17.63
N THR A 70 -0.67 4.97 -16.97
CA THR A 70 -1.03 6.21 -16.26
C THR A 70 -0.05 6.48 -15.11
N PHE A 71 0.29 5.45 -14.32
CA PHE A 71 1.29 5.56 -13.25
C PHE A 71 2.68 5.98 -13.76
N ASN A 72 3.18 5.33 -14.81
CA ASN A 72 4.48 5.65 -15.41
C ASN A 72 4.53 7.12 -15.86
N ASN A 73 3.46 7.59 -16.51
CA ASN A 73 3.35 8.96 -16.99
C ASN A 73 3.25 10.00 -15.86
N LEU A 74 2.53 9.68 -14.79
CA LEU A 74 2.30 10.61 -13.67
C LEU A 74 3.51 10.73 -12.75
N TYR A 75 4.19 9.63 -12.44
CA TYR A 75 5.19 9.60 -11.36
C TYR A 75 6.62 9.38 -11.86
N GLY A 76 6.84 9.12 -13.16
CA GLY A 76 8.17 8.97 -13.76
C GLY A 76 8.91 7.70 -13.33
N ILE A 77 8.23 6.75 -12.70
CA ILE A 77 8.82 5.50 -12.23
C ILE A 77 8.66 4.41 -13.31
N ASN A 78 9.60 4.36 -14.23
CA ASN A 78 9.56 3.44 -15.37
C ASN A 78 9.69 1.97 -14.97
N ASN A 79 8.96 1.08 -15.67
CA ASN A 79 8.97 -0.38 -15.52
C ASN A 79 8.39 -0.91 -14.19
N TYR A 80 7.75 -0.07 -13.40
CA TYR A 80 6.98 -0.48 -12.23
C TYR A 80 5.51 -0.15 -12.48
N GLY A 81 4.64 -0.69 -11.65
CA GLY A 81 3.33 -0.10 -11.48
C GLY A 81 2.62 -0.65 -10.27
N ILE A 82 1.43 -0.10 -10.06
CA ILE A 82 0.76 -0.15 -8.78
C ILE A 82 0.08 -1.50 -8.64
N MET A 83 0.44 -2.19 -7.56
CA MET A 83 -0.27 -3.38 -7.12
C MET A 83 -1.43 -3.00 -6.21
N ILE A 84 -1.18 -2.13 -5.23
CA ILE A 84 -2.20 -1.64 -4.31
C ILE A 84 -2.01 -0.16 -3.97
N SER A 85 -3.11 0.55 -3.79
CA SER A 85 -3.16 1.89 -3.19
C SER A 85 -3.73 1.77 -1.79
N ILE A 86 -3.11 2.41 -0.80
CA ILE A 86 -3.52 2.30 0.59
C ILE A 86 -3.85 3.69 1.12
N GLU A 87 -5.09 3.90 1.53
CA GLU A 87 -5.49 5.11 2.25
C GLU A 87 -5.36 4.89 3.76
N TYR A 88 -4.74 5.85 4.43
CA TYR A 88 -4.47 5.79 5.87
C TYR A 88 -4.55 7.17 6.54
N SER A 89 -4.69 7.15 7.87
CA SER A 89 -4.53 8.31 8.75
C SER A 89 -3.15 8.27 9.44
N TYR A 90 -2.55 9.43 9.75
CA TYR A 90 -1.23 9.46 10.40
C TYR A 90 -1.16 8.70 11.74
N GLU A 91 -2.31 8.48 12.38
CA GLU A 91 -2.43 7.77 13.65
C GLU A 91 -2.67 6.25 13.46
N ASP A 92 -2.75 5.76 12.21
CA ASP A 92 -3.01 4.34 11.94
C ASP A 92 -1.84 3.45 12.35
N LYS A 93 -2.07 2.71 13.43
CA LYS A 93 -1.13 1.73 13.98
C LYS A 93 -0.96 0.51 13.08
N ILE A 94 -1.96 0.23 12.23
CA ILE A 94 -1.97 -0.93 11.34
C ILE A 94 -1.04 -0.75 10.13
N LEU A 95 -0.85 0.47 9.63
CA LEU A 95 -0.14 0.71 8.38
C LEU A 95 1.26 0.07 8.37
N ILE A 96 2.07 0.38 9.40
CA ILE A 96 3.44 -0.13 9.46
C ILE A 96 3.47 -1.65 9.63
N ALA A 97 2.56 -2.22 10.43
CA ALA A 97 2.48 -3.66 10.61
C ALA A 97 2.09 -4.36 9.29
N PHE A 98 1.12 -3.80 8.57
CA PHE A 98 0.70 -4.27 7.26
C PHE A 98 1.84 -4.22 6.24
N LEU A 99 2.57 -3.10 6.17
CA LEU A 99 3.68 -2.94 5.24
C LEU A 99 4.81 -3.95 5.49
N LYS A 100 5.14 -4.24 6.76
CA LYS A 100 6.15 -5.25 7.10
C LYS A 100 5.73 -6.66 6.66
N GLU A 101 4.47 -7.01 6.86
CA GLU A 101 3.95 -8.32 6.47
C GLU A 101 3.88 -8.47 4.95
N ILE A 102 3.37 -7.46 4.22
CA ILE A 102 3.22 -7.56 2.76
C ILE A 102 4.57 -7.59 2.05
N MET A 103 5.59 -6.88 2.55
CA MET A 103 6.96 -6.98 2.04
C MET A 103 7.65 -8.29 2.39
N SER A 104 7.12 -9.03 3.38
CA SER A 104 7.61 -10.36 3.73
C SER A 104 6.99 -11.44 2.84
N GLU A 105 5.72 -11.30 2.48
CA GLU A 105 4.97 -12.23 1.61
C GLU A 105 5.24 -11.97 0.12
N VAL A 106 5.42 -10.71 -0.29
CA VAL A 106 5.67 -10.30 -1.68
C VAL A 106 7.09 -9.75 -1.79
N PRO A 107 8.03 -10.47 -2.43
CA PRO A 107 9.39 -9.98 -2.64
C PRO A 107 9.40 -8.85 -3.68
N ASN A 108 10.45 -8.03 -3.67
CA ASN A 108 10.77 -7.04 -4.71
C ASN A 108 9.74 -5.91 -4.94
N ILE A 109 8.91 -5.61 -3.94
CA ILE A 109 8.02 -4.45 -3.97
C ILE A 109 8.69 -3.19 -3.43
N LEU A 110 8.22 -2.03 -3.89
CA LEU A 110 8.59 -0.71 -3.41
C LEU A 110 7.35 0.02 -2.88
N ILE A 111 7.56 0.98 -1.98
CA ILE A 111 6.48 1.82 -1.43
C ILE A 111 6.71 3.26 -1.86
N TYR A 112 5.68 3.89 -2.41
CA TYR A 112 5.64 5.26 -2.89
C TYR A 112 4.63 6.07 -2.06
N ASN A 113 5.01 7.26 -1.58
CA ASN A 113 4.12 8.18 -0.86
C ASN A 113 3.63 9.30 -1.79
N GLU A 114 2.30 9.46 -1.93
CA GLU A 114 1.73 10.54 -2.77
C GLU A 114 1.89 11.93 -2.17
N GLU A 115 2.05 12.03 -0.85
CA GLU A 115 2.10 13.33 -0.17
C GLU A 115 3.46 14.04 -0.26
N THR A 116 4.51 13.40 -0.79
CA THR A 116 5.77 14.09 -1.11
C THR A 116 5.64 14.76 -2.48
N PRO A 117 5.22 16.03 -2.55
CA PRO A 117 4.79 16.66 -3.78
C PRO A 117 6.01 17.32 -4.39
N ASN A 118 6.77 16.55 -5.17
CA ASN A 118 7.63 17.03 -6.26
C ASN A 118 8.18 15.79 -6.95
N GLY A 119 7.54 15.39 -8.05
CA GLY A 119 8.14 14.43 -8.98
C GLY A 119 9.59 14.82 -9.23
N ILE A 120 10.50 13.88 -8.97
CA ILE A 120 11.98 13.92 -8.90
C ILE A 120 12.54 13.57 -7.51
N ASP A 121 11.81 13.75 -6.40
CA ASP A 121 12.29 13.41 -5.03
C ASP A 121 11.34 12.46 -4.26
N SER A 122 10.47 11.74 -4.97
CA SER A 122 9.57 10.76 -4.36
C SER A 122 10.36 9.66 -3.65
N ILE A 123 10.14 9.52 -2.35
CA ILE A 123 10.90 8.57 -1.53
C ILE A 123 10.34 7.17 -1.79
N ILE A 124 11.14 6.37 -2.50
CA ILE A 124 10.86 4.97 -2.74
C ILE A 124 11.46 4.17 -1.58
N PHE A 125 10.60 3.59 -0.75
CA PHE A 125 11.07 2.70 0.33
C PHE A 125 11.18 1.27 -0.16
N ASN A 126 12.35 0.67 0.06
CA ASN A 126 12.55 -0.76 -0.13
C ASN A 126 12.36 -1.53 1.20
N LYS A 127 12.31 -2.86 1.09
CA LYS A 127 12.05 -3.78 2.21
C LYS A 127 12.94 -3.54 3.43
N SER A 128 14.23 -3.25 3.23
CA SER A 128 15.17 -3.05 4.33
C SER A 128 14.80 -1.83 5.19
N GLN A 129 14.35 -0.75 4.55
CA GLN A 129 14.00 0.48 5.25
C GLN A 129 12.74 0.30 6.10
N VAL A 130 11.69 -0.31 5.52
CA VAL A 130 10.42 -0.52 6.25
C VAL A 130 10.55 -1.51 7.40
N LEU A 131 11.31 -2.60 7.21
CA LEU A 131 11.48 -3.62 8.26
C LEU A 131 12.15 -3.05 9.52
N ASN A 132 13.11 -2.13 9.34
CA ASN A 132 13.90 -1.55 10.42
C ASN A 132 13.21 -0.35 11.11
N PHE A 133 12.07 0.13 10.61
CA PHE A 133 11.40 1.28 11.20
C PHE A 133 10.62 0.93 12.48
N PRO A 134 10.72 1.74 13.55
CA PRO A 134 9.92 1.57 14.75
C PRO A 134 8.43 1.82 14.45
N GLN A 135 7.56 0.95 14.98
CA GLN A 135 6.12 0.89 14.64
C GLN A 135 5.30 2.15 14.99
N LYS A 136 5.86 3.11 15.73
CA LYS A 136 5.08 4.19 16.39
C LYS A 136 4.87 5.46 15.55
N ASP A 137 5.61 5.65 14.46
CA ASP A 137 5.58 6.91 13.69
C ASP A 137 5.49 6.65 12.17
N ALA A 138 4.32 6.19 11.70
CA ALA A 138 4.08 5.91 10.28
C ALA A 138 4.38 7.13 9.38
N TYR A 139 3.99 8.32 9.84
CA TYR A 139 4.29 9.58 9.17
C TYR A 139 5.79 9.88 9.04
N LYS A 140 6.59 9.59 10.08
CA LYS A 140 8.04 9.80 10.01
C LYS A 140 8.70 8.86 9.02
N LEU A 141 8.26 7.60 8.94
CA LEU A 141 8.74 6.68 7.91
C LEU A 141 8.58 7.32 6.53
N LEU A 142 7.40 7.85 6.23
CA LEU A 142 7.02 8.31 4.89
C LEU A 142 7.54 9.69 4.51
N ASN A 143 8.11 10.45 5.47
CA ASN A 143 8.72 11.76 5.27
C ASN A 143 10.24 11.78 5.51
N THR A 144 10.86 10.65 5.84
CA THR A 144 12.32 10.58 5.99
C THR A 144 12.93 10.23 4.64
N PRO A 145 13.64 11.15 3.95
CA PRO A 145 14.30 10.83 2.70
C PRO A 145 15.33 9.71 2.88
N SER A 146 15.40 8.83 1.88
CA SER A 146 16.46 7.83 1.77
C SER A 146 17.81 8.56 1.70
N ILE A 147 18.66 8.39 2.73
CA ILE A 147 20.09 8.75 2.67
C ILE A 147 20.82 7.68 1.88
#